data_AF-A0A402DI36-F1
#
_entry.id   AF-A0A402DI36-F1
#
_cell.length_a   1.000
_cell.length_b   1.000
_cell.length_c   1.000
_cell.angle_alpha   90.00
_cell.angle_beta   90.00
_cell.angle_gamma   90.00
#
_symmetry.space_group_name_H-M   'P 1'
#
loop_
_entity.id
_entity.type
_entity.pdbx_description
1 polymer ?
#
loop_
_entity_poly.entity_id
_entity_poly.type
_entity_poly.pdbx_seq_one_letter_code
_entity_poly.pdbx_strand_id
1 'polypeptide(L)'
;MLFYDPTTGEGEFYTTDGSGNIAFLKKHTDWRKTWKLIVPGNFGGNDYTDLLFYDTTATSLTAPIVVTVPPANAPTIPQGFHSPFSFTPSGAPVIQWNGYTYWAYSYTDNRMAMAIVAYDAKGQIVKQWEKPGARYLTSITVDAEGKTITLTGQANLTTVLSWDELKL
;
A
#
# COMPACT_ATOMS: atom_id res chain seq x y z
N MET A 1 7.84 -9.45 32.51
CA MET A 1 6.41 -9.26 32.20
C MET A 1 6.26 -8.05 31.27
N LEU A 2 5.26 -8.07 30.38
CA LEU A 2 4.98 -6.99 29.43
C LEU A 2 3.51 -6.57 29.55
N PHE A 3 3.27 -5.27 29.59
CA PHE A 3 1.94 -4.67 29.40
C PHE A 3 1.94 -3.84 28.11
N TYR A 4 0.82 -3.86 27.40
CA TYR A 4 0.66 -3.13 26.15
C TYR A 4 -0.71 -2.43 26.13
N ASP A 5 -0.70 -1.12 25.88
CA ASP A 5 -1.89 -0.32 25.65
C ASP A 5 -2.01 0.03 24.15
N PRO A 6 -2.94 -0.61 23.41
CA PRO A 6 -3.15 -0.32 22.00
C PRO A 6 -3.75 1.07 21.73
N THR A 7 -4.36 1.72 22.73
CA THR A 7 -4.96 3.05 22.57
C THR A 7 -3.89 4.12 22.44
N THR A 8 -2.89 4.05 23.31
CA THR A 8 -1.79 5.01 23.39
C THR A 8 -0.59 4.56 22.56
N GLY A 9 -0.43 3.26 22.29
CA GLY A 9 0.76 2.70 21.64
C GLY A 9 1.91 2.54 22.63
N GLU A 10 1.59 2.28 23.90
CA GLU A 10 2.56 2.17 24.98
C GLU A 10 2.86 0.70 25.31
N GLY A 11 4.15 0.38 25.45
CA GLY A 11 4.63 -0.93 25.88
C GLY A 11 5.51 -0.80 27.11
N GLU A 12 5.21 -1.53 28.18
CA GLU A 12 5.92 -1.43 29.46
C GLU A 12 6.45 -2.78 29.93
N PHE A 13 7.74 -2.82 30.21
CA PHE A 13 8.44 -4.00 30.74
C PHE A 13 8.62 -3.88 32.24
N TYR A 14 8.33 -4.97 32.94
CA TYR A 14 8.51 -5.14 34.37
C TYR A 14 9.26 -6.43 34.66
N THR A 15 10.10 -6.42 35.70
CA THR A 15 10.64 -7.64 36.33
C THR A 15 9.77 -8.06 37.49
N THR A 16 9.90 -9.31 37.93
CA THR A 16 9.28 -9.84 39.15
C THR A 16 10.32 -10.55 39.99
N ASP A 17 10.16 -10.50 41.31
CA ASP A 17 10.98 -11.27 42.25
C ASP A 17 10.51 -12.72 42.41
N GLY A 18 9.46 -13.14 41.68
CA GLY A 18 8.87 -14.48 41.79
C GLY A 18 8.00 -14.68 43.04
N SER A 19 7.90 -13.69 43.92
CA SER A 19 7.07 -13.69 45.14
C SER A 19 5.84 -12.79 45.02
N GLY A 20 5.57 -12.28 43.80
CA GLY A 20 4.41 -11.44 43.49
C GLY A 20 4.73 -9.95 43.45
N ASN A 21 5.94 -9.52 43.81
CA ASN A 21 6.34 -8.13 43.60
C ASN A 21 6.81 -7.92 42.16
N ILE A 22 6.55 -6.72 41.64
CA ILE A 22 7.00 -6.31 40.31
C ILE A 22 7.74 -4.98 40.40
N ALA A 23 8.75 -4.80 39.54
CA ALA A 23 9.51 -3.56 39.42
C ALA A 23 9.59 -3.13 37.96
N PHE A 24 9.41 -1.83 37.73
CA PHE A 24 9.47 -1.23 36.39
C PHE A 24 10.89 -1.34 35.81
N LEU A 25 10.98 -1.69 34.54
CA LEU A 25 12.23 -1.72 33.79
C LEU A 25 12.28 -0.62 32.73
N LYS A 26 11.27 -0.57 31.85
CA LYS A 26 11.28 0.35 30.70
C LYS A 26 9.89 0.58 30.13
N LYS A 27 9.67 1.78 29.60
CA LYS A 27 8.48 2.19 28.83
C LYS A 27 8.89 2.56 27.40
N HIS A 28 8.07 2.17 26.45
CA HIS A 28 8.09 2.58 25.06
C HIS A 28 6.79 3.33 24.74
N THR A 29 6.87 4.46 24.07
CA THR A 29 5.71 5.30 23.70
C THR A 29 5.51 5.36 22.19
N ASP A 30 6.30 4.60 21.44
CA ASP A 30 6.41 4.61 19.98
C ASP A 30 5.97 3.29 19.35
N TRP A 31 5.30 2.41 20.11
CA TRP A 31 4.81 1.15 19.57
C TRP A 31 3.60 1.37 18.67
N ARG A 32 3.47 0.50 17.66
CA ARG A 32 2.26 0.48 16.84
C ARG A 32 1.05 0.19 17.73
N LYS A 33 -0.07 0.83 17.42
CA LYS A 33 -1.37 0.70 18.10
C LYS A 33 -2.19 -0.51 17.63
N THR A 34 -1.65 -1.25 16.68
CA THR A 34 -2.36 -2.22 15.86
C THR A 34 -2.03 -3.67 16.18
N TRP A 35 -1.03 -3.93 17.03
CA TRP A 35 -0.67 -5.29 17.44
C TRP A 35 -1.92 -6.03 17.97
N LYS A 36 -2.23 -7.18 17.37
CA LYS A 36 -3.38 -8.02 17.73
C LYS A 36 -2.99 -9.15 18.65
N LEU A 37 -1.81 -9.70 18.48
CA LEU A 37 -1.25 -10.71 19.37
C LEU A 37 0.19 -10.32 19.72
N ILE A 38 0.54 -10.50 20.99
CA ILE A 38 1.93 -10.47 21.46
C ILE A 38 2.14 -11.79 22.17
N VAL A 39 2.88 -12.69 21.53
CA VAL A 39 3.01 -14.08 21.97
C VAL A 39 4.41 -14.29 22.53
N PRO A 40 4.55 -14.62 23.83
CA PRO A 40 5.82 -15.07 24.38
C PRO A 40 6.14 -16.50 23.92
N GLY A 41 7.40 -16.78 23.62
CA GLY A 41 7.83 -18.11 23.20
C GLY A 41 9.34 -18.23 23.06
N ASN A 42 9.81 -19.40 22.62
CA ASN A 42 11.20 -19.60 22.21
C ASN A 42 11.22 -19.61 20.68
N PHE A 43 11.69 -18.52 20.09
CA PHE A 43 11.76 -18.33 18.64
C PHE A 43 13.21 -18.21 18.14
N GLY A 44 14.15 -17.90 19.03
CA GLY A 44 15.58 -17.77 18.75
C GLY A 44 16.45 -18.97 19.15
N GLY A 45 15.87 -20.00 19.80
CA GLY A 45 16.57 -21.23 20.18
C GLY A 45 17.51 -21.10 21.38
N ASN A 46 17.34 -20.07 22.20
CA ASN A 46 18.13 -19.84 23.42
C ASN A 46 17.26 -19.93 24.69
N ASP A 47 17.85 -19.69 25.86
CA ASP A 47 17.16 -19.79 27.15
C ASP A 47 16.31 -18.56 27.52
N TYR A 48 16.31 -17.53 26.68
CA TYR A 48 15.48 -16.33 26.88
C TYR A 48 14.11 -16.50 26.22
N THR A 49 13.11 -15.82 26.81
CA THR A 49 11.80 -15.70 26.18
C THR A 49 11.84 -14.60 25.13
N ASP A 50 11.54 -14.97 23.90
CA ASP A 50 11.30 -14.05 22.79
C ASP A 50 9.83 -13.59 22.78
N LEU A 51 9.57 -12.52 22.04
CA LEU A 51 8.21 -11.99 21.83
C LEU A 51 7.92 -11.89 20.33
N LEU A 52 6.89 -12.60 19.88
CA LEU A 52 6.34 -12.46 18.54
C LEU A 52 5.20 -11.44 18.56
N PHE A 53 5.35 -10.37 17.80
CA PHE A 53 4.31 -9.36 17.59
C PHE A 53 3.59 -9.64 16.28
N TYR A 54 2.29 -9.85 16.34
CA TYR A 54 1.44 -10.11 15.18
C TYR A 54 0.33 -9.07 15.08
N ASP A 55 0.10 -8.59 13.87
CA ASP A 55 -0.89 -7.58 13.54
C ASP A 55 -1.64 -8.03 12.29
N THR A 56 -2.97 -8.20 12.38
CA THR A 56 -3.81 -8.57 11.23
C THR A 56 -4.10 -7.38 10.31
N THR A 57 -3.84 -6.16 10.78
CA THR A 57 -3.93 -4.91 10.02
C THR A 57 -2.58 -4.42 9.54
N ALA A 58 -1.49 -5.08 9.95
CA ALA A 58 -0.30 -5.15 9.13
C ALA A 58 -0.70 -5.96 7.92
N THR A 59 -1.37 -5.30 6.97
CA THR A 59 -1.25 -5.67 5.57
C THR A 59 0.23 -5.93 5.39
N SER A 60 0.58 -7.20 5.17
CA SER A 60 1.79 -7.48 4.41
C SER A 60 1.73 -6.46 3.28
N LEU A 61 2.68 -5.52 3.26
CA LEU A 61 2.78 -4.53 2.20
C LEU A 61 3.14 -5.32 0.95
N THR A 62 2.17 -6.06 0.45
CA THR A 62 2.25 -6.78 -0.79
C THR A 62 2.49 -5.70 -1.82
N ALA A 63 3.50 -5.93 -2.65
CA ALA A 63 3.79 -4.98 -3.70
C ALA A 63 2.50 -4.75 -4.52
N PRO A 64 2.23 -3.52 -4.98
CA PRO A 64 1.23 -3.31 -6.01
C PRO A 64 1.48 -4.28 -7.16
N ILE A 65 0.42 -4.89 -7.67
CA ILE A 65 0.52 -5.79 -8.82
C ILE A 65 -0.09 -5.14 -10.05
N VAL A 66 0.48 -5.42 -11.22
CA VAL A 66 -0.07 -4.98 -12.50
C VAL A 66 -0.95 -6.10 -13.05
N VAL A 67 -2.21 -5.80 -13.29
CA VAL A 67 -3.18 -6.75 -13.86
C VAL A 67 -3.80 -6.11 -15.09
N THR A 68 -4.14 -6.92 -16.09
CA THR A 68 -4.89 -6.44 -17.24
C THR A 68 -6.38 -6.61 -17.00
N VAL A 69 -7.14 -5.52 -17.05
CA VAL A 69 -8.59 -5.52 -16.85
C VAL A 69 -9.30 -5.37 -18.20
N PRO A 70 -10.17 -6.33 -18.59
CA PRO A 70 -10.97 -6.23 -19.82
C PRO A 70 -11.89 -5.01 -19.82
N PRO A 71 -12.26 -4.46 -21.00
CA PRO A 71 -13.15 -3.31 -21.08
C PRO A 71 -14.51 -3.52 -20.40
N ALA A 72 -15.03 -4.75 -20.40
CA ALA A 72 -16.30 -5.11 -19.75
C ALA A 72 -16.30 -4.94 -18.22
N ASN A 73 -15.10 -4.89 -17.60
CA ASN A 73 -14.90 -4.76 -16.16
C ASN A 73 -14.31 -3.39 -15.79
N ALA A 74 -14.13 -2.49 -16.76
CA ALA A 74 -13.62 -1.16 -16.52
C ALA A 74 -14.70 -0.28 -15.82
N PRO A 75 -14.33 0.57 -14.85
CA PRO A 75 -15.25 1.53 -14.28
C PRO A 75 -15.57 2.63 -15.30
N THR A 76 -16.59 3.44 -15.02
CA THR A 76 -16.89 4.64 -15.81
C THR A 76 -15.69 5.59 -15.77
N ILE A 77 -15.24 6.02 -16.96
CA ILE A 77 -14.14 6.97 -17.07
C ILE A 77 -14.64 8.37 -16.65
N PRO A 78 -13.94 9.08 -15.75
CA PRO A 78 -14.32 10.42 -15.33
C PRO A 78 -14.25 11.42 -16.48
N GLN A 79 -15.07 12.47 -16.42
CA GLN A 79 -15.07 13.52 -17.43
C GLN A 79 -13.70 14.18 -17.59
N GLY A 80 -13.30 14.44 -18.82
CA GLY A 80 -12.01 15.06 -19.15
C GLY A 80 -10.87 14.05 -19.31
N PHE A 81 -11.13 12.76 -19.13
CA PHE A 81 -10.17 11.70 -19.34
C PHE A 81 -10.60 10.72 -20.44
N HIS A 82 -9.61 10.04 -21.02
CA HIS A 82 -9.84 8.91 -21.89
C HIS A 82 -8.78 7.82 -21.64
N SER A 83 -9.16 6.56 -21.86
CA SER A 83 -8.21 5.44 -21.78
C SER A 83 -7.54 5.22 -23.14
N PRO A 84 -6.20 5.12 -23.20
CA PRO A 84 -5.47 4.69 -24.40
C PRO A 84 -5.84 3.29 -24.87
N PHE A 85 -6.46 2.48 -24.01
CA PHE A 85 -6.82 1.08 -24.22
C PHE A 85 -8.32 0.87 -24.52
N SER A 86 -9.07 1.95 -24.78
CA SER A 86 -10.53 1.87 -24.99
C SER A 86 -10.96 0.99 -26.17
N PHE A 87 -10.04 0.68 -27.09
CA PHE A 87 -10.29 -0.11 -28.30
C PHE A 87 -9.54 -1.45 -28.32
N THR A 88 -8.84 -1.81 -27.24
CA THR A 88 -8.05 -3.05 -27.19
C THR A 88 -8.86 -4.17 -26.54
N PRO A 89 -9.18 -5.26 -27.27
CA PRO A 89 -9.91 -6.40 -26.69
C PRO A 89 -9.18 -7.04 -25.50
N SER A 90 -7.86 -6.91 -25.45
CA SER A 90 -7.02 -7.39 -24.37
C SER A 90 -7.27 -6.69 -23.02
N GLY A 91 -7.87 -5.48 -23.02
CA GLY A 91 -8.03 -4.67 -21.82
C GLY A 91 -6.86 -3.73 -21.52
N ALA A 92 -6.94 -3.04 -20.38
CA ALA A 92 -5.98 -2.04 -19.93
C ALA A 92 -5.16 -2.56 -18.74
N PRO A 93 -3.84 -2.32 -18.69
CA PRO A 93 -3.06 -2.57 -17.48
C PRO A 93 -3.46 -1.57 -16.39
N VAL A 94 -3.71 -2.08 -15.20
CA VAL A 94 -4.05 -1.32 -13.98
C VAL A 94 -3.19 -1.78 -12.83
N ILE A 95 -3.09 -0.95 -11.80
CA ILE A 95 -2.41 -1.33 -10.55
C ILE A 95 -3.48 -1.78 -9.55
N GLN A 96 -3.30 -2.95 -8.92
CA GLN A 96 -4.12 -3.39 -7.80
C GLN A 96 -3.28 -3.36 -6.52
N TRP A 97 -3.77 -2.66 -5.50
CA TRP A 97 -3.04 -2.52 -4.25
C TRP A 97 -3.96 -2.19 -3.08
N ASN A 98 -3.85 -2.96 -1.98
CA ASN A 98 -4.62 -2.78 -0.74
C ASN A 98 -6.14 -2.65 -0.94
N GLY A 99 -6.72 -3.42 -1.88
CA GLY A 99 -8.16 -3.40 -2.16
C GLY A 99 -8.63 -2.28 -3.11
N TYR A 100 -7.71 -1.44 -3.60
CA TYR A 100 -7.99 -0.41 -4.59
C TYR A 100 -7.45 -0.80 -5.96
N THR A 101 -8.10 -0.29 -7.00
CA THR A 101 -7.63 -0.39 -8.39
C THR A 101 -7.30 1.00 -8.91
N TYR A 102 -6.06 1.21 -9.36
CA TYR A 102 -5.59 2.48 -9.88
C TYR A 102 -5.50 2.40 -11.40
N TRP A 103 -6.23 3.29 -12.06
CA TRP A 103 -6.24 3.45 -13.51
C TRP A 103 -5.42 4.68 -13.89
N ALA A 104 -4.59 4.55 -14.93
CA ALA A 104 -3.93 5.71 -15.54
C ALA A 104 -4.67 6.11 -16.82
N TYR A 105 -5.14 7.34 -16.86
CA TYR A 105 -5.82 7.91 -18.02
C TYR A 105 -5.01 9.04 -18.64
N SER A 106 -5.31 9.33 -19.91
CA SER A 106 -4.83 10.54 -20.58
C SER A 106 -5.90 11.61 -20.53
N TYR A 107 -5.48 12.86 -20.44
CA TYR A 107 -6.39 14.01 -20.47
C TYR A 107 -6.87 14.27 -21.90
N THR A 108 -8.15 14.57 -22.07
CA THR A 108 -8.75 14.86 -23.38
C THR A 108 -8.23 16.16 -24.01
N ASP A 109 -7.64 17.05 -23.22
CA ASP A 109 -6.98 18.27 -23.70
C ASP A 109 -5.55 18.02 -24.19
N ASN A 110 -5.11 16.76 -24.21
CA ASN A 110 -3.83 16.33 -24.76
C ASN A 110 -2.60 16.88 -24.02
N ARG A 111 -2.72 17.34 -22.76
CA ARG A 111 -1.55 17.78 -21.96
C ARG A 111 -0.55 16.63 -21.74
N MET A 112 0.72 16.97 -21.49
CA MET A 112 1.80 16.01 -21.23
C MET A 112 1.77 15.50 -19.77
N ALA A 113 0.63 14.91 -19.39
CA ALA A 113 0.42 14.31 -18.08
C ALA A 113 -0.54 13.10 -18.17
N MET A 114 -0.45 12.22 -17.17
CA MET A 114 -1.44 11.18 -16.90
C MET A 114 -2.23 11.50 -15.64
N ALA A 115 -3.52 11.18 -15.63
CA ALA A 115 -4.34 11.18 -14.43
C ALA A 115 -4.34 9.76 -13.83
N ILE A 116 -3.89 9.61 -12.59
CA ILE A 116 -3.98 8.36 -11.86
C ILE A 116 -5.22 8.44 -10.98
N VAL A 117 -6.16 7.52 -11.16
CA VAL A 117 -7.43 7.53 -10.44
C VAL A 117 -7.59 6.22 -9.69
N ALA A 118 -7.70 6.29 -8.37
CA ALA A 118 -7.95 5.15 -7.51
C ALA A 118 -9.46 4.91 -7.36
N TYR A 119 -9.86 3.66 -7.53
CA TYR A 119 -11.22 3.19 -7.33
C TYR A 119 -11.28 2.17 -6.20
N ASP A 120 -12.35 2.22 -5.42
CA ASP A 120 -12.69 1.16 -4.46
C ASP A 120 -13.26 -0.09 -5.18
N ALA A 121 -13.57 -1.13 -4.40
CA ALA A 121 -14.14 -2.37 -4.92
C ALA A 121 -15.54 -2.21 -5.57
N LYS A 122 -16.23 -1.09 -5.35
CA LYS A 122 -17.53 -0.76 -5.95
C LYS A 122 -17.39 0.08 -7.23
N GLY A 123 -16.16 0.40 -7.64
CA GLY A 123 -15.90 1.27 -8.78
C GLY A 123 -16.14 2.74 -8.49
N GLN A 124 -16.15 3.15 -7.22
CA GLN A 124 -16.24 4.56 -6.82
C GLN A 124 -14.84 5.17 -6.74
N ILE A 125 -14.71 6.42 -7.22
CA ILE A 125 -13.45 7.16 -7.16
C ILE A 125 -13.16 7.52 -5.70
N VAL A 126 -11.95 7.17 -5.24
CA VAL A 126 -11.47 7.49 -3.90
C VAL A 126 -10.53 8.69 -3.93
N LYS A 127 -9.61 8.72 -4.90
CA LYS A 127 -8.62 9.80 -5.04
C LYS A 127 -8.07 9.85 -6.46
N GLN A 128 -7.55 11.01 -6.84
CA GLN A 128 -6.89 11.25 -8.12
C GLN A 128 -5.58 12.02 -7.94
N TRP A 129 -4.60 11.73 -8.79
CA TRP A 129 -3.34 12.45 -8.90
C TRP A 129 -3.07 12.84 -10.36
N GLU A 130 -2.55 14.04 -10.59
CA GLU A 130 -1.99 14.44 -11.89
C GLU A 130 -0.50 14.17 -11.93
N LYS A 131 -0.02 13.57 -13.02
CA LYS A 131 1.36 13.14 -13.18
C LYS A 131 1.99 13.62 -14.48
N PRO A 132 2.76 14.72 -14.44
CA PRO A 132 3.42 15.24 -15.63
C PRO A 132 4.56 14.32 -16.08
N GLY A 133 5.00 14.54 -17.32
CA GLY A 133 6.19 13.92 -17.90
C GLY A 133 5.89 12.85 -18.94
N ALA A 134 4.72 12.22 -18.89
CA ALA A 134 4.27 11.26 -19.88
C ALA A 134 2.75 11.36 -20.11
N ARG A 135 2.27 10.85 -21.24
CA ARG A 135 0.85 10.69 -21.58
C ARG A 135 0.69 9.45 -22.46
N TYR A 136 -0.54 8.98 -22.67
CA TYR A 136 -0.84 7.77 -23.46
C TYR A 136 -0.09 6.55 -22.95
N LEU A 137 -0.53 6.05 -21.78
CA LEU A 137 0.05 4.88 -21.13
C LEU A 137 0.24 3.73 -22.14
N THR A 138 1.44 3.15 -22.15
CA THR A 138 1.82 1.98 -22.93
C THR A 138 2.13 0.79 -22.03
N SER A 139 2.77 1.02 -20.88
CA SER A 139 3.10 -0.04 -19.91
C SER A 139 3.23 0.48 -18.48
N ILE A 140 3.10 -0.44 -17.52
CA ILE A 140 3.30 -0.21 -16.08
C ILE A 140 4.34 -1.21 -15.60
N THR A 141 5.33 -0.74 -14.85
CA THR A 141 6.29 -1.61 -14.14
C THR A 141 6.31 -1.28 -12.65
N VAL A 142 6.51 -2.30 -11.83
CA VAL A 142 6.60 -2.17 -10.37
C VAL A 142 8.01 -2.57 -9.95
N ASP A 143 8.65 -1.69 -9.19
CA ASP A 143 9.90 -1.97 -8.49
C ASP A 143 9.59 -2.13 -6.99
N ALA A 144 9.65 -3.37 -6.51
CA ALA A 144 9.35 -3.70 -5.12
C ALA A 144 10.45 -3.32 -4.14
N GLU A 145 11.70 -3.28 -4.59
CA GLU A 145 12.84 -2.92 -3.75
C GLU A 145 12.91 -1.40 -3.60
N GLY A 146 12.82 -0.67 -4.72
CA GLY A 146 12.78 0.78 -4.74
C GLY A 146 11.44 1.39 -4.29
N LYS A 147 10.40 0.56 -4.13
CA LYS A 147 9.03 0.97 -3.78
C LYS A 147 8.48 2.04 -4.72
N THR A 148 8.65 1.80 -6.02
CA THR A 148 8.15 2.69 -7.07
C THR A 148 7.28 1.96 -8.08
N ILE A 149 6.48 2.74 -8.79
CA ILE A 149 5.74 2.33 -9.98
C ILE A 149 6.15 3.28 -11.11
N THR A 150 6.57 2.73 -12.24
CA THR A 150 6.87 3.51 -13.43
C THR A 150 5.76 3.33 -14.45
N LEU A 151 5.20 4.45 -14.91
CA LEU A 151 4.24 4.51 -15.99
C LEU A 151 4.97 4.99 -17.24
N THR A 152 5.00 4.14 -18.26
CA THR A 152 5.59 4.49 -19.56
C THR A 152 4.47 4.92 -20.49
N GLY A 153 4.67 6.04 -21.19
CA GLY A 153 3.74 6.59 -22.16
C GLY A 153 4.27 6.55 -23.59
N GLN A 154 3.67 7.38 -24.46
CA GLN A 154 4.16 7.59 -25.82
C GLN A 154 5.64 8.02 -25.83
N ALA A 155 6.35 7.68 -26.92
CA ALA A 155 7.77 7.99 -27.12
C ALA A 155 8.69 7.48 -25.98
N ASN A 156 8.25 6.46 -25.22
CA ASN A 156 8.97 5.91 -24.06
C ASN A 156 9.24 6.92 -22.94
N LEU A 157 8.48 8.03 -22.90
CA LEU A 157 8.54 8.95 -21.77
C LEU A 157 7.91 8.30 -20.55
N THR A 158 8.48 8.56 -19.37
CA THR A 158 8.04 7.95 -18.12
C THR A 158 7.62 8.97 -17.08
N THR A 159 6.74 8.55 -16.18
CA THR A 159 6.51 9.22 -14.90
C THR A 159 6.59 8.17 -13.78
N VAL A 160 7.23 8.52 -12.67
CA VAL A 160 7.54 7.59 -11.58
C VAL A 160 6.76 8.01 -10.33
N LEU A 161 6.11 7.05 -9.70
CA LEU A 161 5.27 7.22 -8.51
C LEU A 161 5.90 6.43 -7.37
N SER A 162 5.98 7.03 -6.18
CA SER A 162 6.34 6.27 -4.99
C SER A 162 5.12 5.55 -4.42
N TRP A 163 5.35 4.43 -3.74
CA TRP A 163 4.26 3.73 -3.03
C TRP A 163 3.63 4.60 -1.95
N ASP A 164 4.43 5.39 -1.23
CA ASP A 164 3.94 6.28 -0.18
C ASP A 164 3.00 7.37 -0.73
N GLU A 165 3.23 7.84 -1.96
CA GLU A 165 2.36 8.82 -2.61
C GLU A 165 0.97 8.25 -2.95
N LEU A 166 0.94 6.99 -3.40
CA LEU A 166 -0.29 6.33 -3.85
C LEU A 166 -1.05 5.64 -2.72
N LYS A 167 -0.43 5.49 -1.55
CA LYS A 167 -1.05 4.81 -0.41
C LYS A 167 -2.33 5.55 0.03
N LEU A 168 -3.40 4.79 0.15
CA LEU A 168 -4.72 5.20 0.66
C LEU A 168 -5.01 4.54 2.01
#